data_AF-A0A2M7IU30-F1
#
_entry.id   AF-A0A2M7IU30-F1
#
_cell.length_a   1.000
_cell.length_b   1.000
_cell.length_c   1.000
_cell.angle_alpha   90.00
_cell.angle_beta   90.00
_cell.angle_gamma   90.00
#
_symmetry.space_group_name_H-M   'P 1'
#
loop_
_entity.id
_entity.type
_entity.pdbx_description
1 polymer ?
#
loop_
_entity_poly.entity_id
_entity_poly.type
_entity_poly.pdbx_seq_one_letter_code
_entity_poly.pdbx_strand_id
1 'polypeptide(L)'
;MSKTKRIVKKEKHETGLLANFQLENVLPEKFHLPVVLVVFLLLFLIFLNPLYFGGKTFQSGDILASASMKSYVEKARDGFTLWNPYLFLGMPAYALGTESTWFNLIYVIFASMRKFFAGFFSVEYAIWSTYLIELAVTSYLLMKHLTKNTLVSLFTAIATSFSTGIIVFLFIGHVTKLTSLCMVPLIFLMLFRFHEKIKLLDFFILVIALQLFIQGFHVQIIYYTLLAVAIYYLIFFIHAFSNKEIELRKKLVRSALVFGAAGLIAVAIQSDSLTQMYEYTPYSTRGTKSLIEESAGTTVQSASDYYEYHTNWSFSPGEVMTFIIPSYFGFGNSVYKGPLTENQPTEVNTYFGQMPFVDVAMYMGVLVFFLALFAVFTRWKEPLVKFLTLLSLFALFVSFGRNFSIVFDILFNYLPYFDKFRVPSMILVLVQL
;
A
#
# COMPACT_ATOMS: atom_id res chain seq x y z
N MET A 1 42.27 -17.78 64.15
CA MET A 1 42.02 -17.77 62.69
C MET A 1 40.57 -17.37 62.44
N SER A 2 40.33 -16.10 62.12
CA SER A 2 39.00 -15.53 61.84
C SER A 2 38.67 -15.68 60.36
N LYS A 3 37.49 -16.25 60.02
CA LYS A 3 36.99 -16.35 58.65
C LYS A 3 36.22 -15.07 58.29
N THR A 4 36.81 -14.22 57.46
CA THR A 4 36.16 -13.03 56.90
C THR A 4 35.15 -13.45 55.82
N LYS A 5 33.85 -13.25 56.07
CA LYS A 5 32.79 -13.35 55.05
C LYS A 5 32.89 -12.14 54.11
N ARG A 6 33.23 -12.39 52.84
CA ARG A 6 33.22 -11.38 51.77
C ARG A 6 31.76 -11.16 51.34
N ILE A 7 31.16 -10.05 51.75
CA ILE A 7 29.84 -9.60 51.28
C ILE A 7 30.05 -9.00 49.90
N VAL A 8 29.63 -9.71 48.84
CA VAL A 8 29.59 -9.15 47.48
C VAL A 8 28.38 -8.23 47.41
N LYS A 9 28.64 -6.92 47.45
CA LYS A 9 27.65 -5.88 47.22
C LYS A 9 27.27 -5.93 45.74
N LYS A 10 26.03 -6.33 45.43
CA LYS A 10 25.49 -6.32 44.08
C LYS A 10 25.28 -4.86 43.69
N GLU A 11 26.19 -4.28 42.91
CA GLU A 11 25.99 -2.97 42.30
C GLU A 11 24.78 -3.06 41.35
N LYS A 12 23.73 -2.31 41.66
CA LYS A 12 22.68 -1.99 40.69
C LYS A 12 23.35 -1.09 39.65
N HIS A 13 23.62 -1.63 38.47
CA HIS A 13 23.86 -0.78 37.30
C HIS A 13 22.62 0.08 37.10
N GLU A 14 22.73 1.38 37.38
CA GLU A 14 21.75 2.37 36.96
C GLU A 14 21.78 2.42 35.42
N THR A 15 20.90 1.63 34.80
CA THR A 15 20.62 1.77 33.38
C THR A 15 19.92 3.10 33.17
N GLY A 16 20.46 3.92 32.25
CA GLY A 16 20.02 5.30 32.04
C GLY A 16 18.51 5.43 31.81
N LEU A 17 17.98 6.63 32.10
CA LEU A 17 16.54 6.94 32.14
C LEU A 17 15.75 6.51 30.88
N LEU A 18 16.40 6.51 29.71
CA LEU A 18 15.83 6.07 28.44
C LEU A 18 15.74 4.55 28.27
N ALA A 19 16.63 3.78 28.93
CA ALA A 19 16.66 2.32 28.83
C ALA A 19 15.48 1.64 29.56
N ASN A 20 14.89 2.34 30.54
CA ASN A 20 13.74 1.87 31.33
C ASN A 20 12.44 2.61 31.02
N PHE A 21 12.43 3.53 30.03
CA PHE A 21 11.21 4.25 29.67
C PHE A 21 10.23 3.33 28.95
N GLN A 22 9.13 3.01 29.64
CA GLN A 22 7.97 2.33 29.08
C GLN A 22 6.78 3.26 29.24
N LEU A 23 6.18 3.67 28.12
CA LEU A 23 5.01 4.54 28.14
C LEU A 23 3.85 3.88 28.90
N GLU A 24 3.83 2.54 28.90
CA GLU A 24 2.91 1.69 29.66
C GLU A 24 2.93 1.97 31.17
N ASN A 25 4.07 2.40 31.72
CA ASN A 25 4.21 2.70 33.15
C ASN A 25 3.84 4.15 33.50
N VAL A 26 3.76 5.03 32.50
CA VAL A 26 3.50 6.48 32.68
C VAL A 26 2.04 6.83 32.39
N LEU A 27 1.41 6.15 31.42
CA LEU A 27 0.05 6.40 30.99
C LEU A 27 -0.80 5.13 31.12
N PRO A 28 -2.03 5.21 31.69
CA PRO A 28 -2.95 4.08 31.68
C PRO A 28 -3.25 3.58 30.26
N GLU A 29 -3.34 2.26 30.09
CA GLU A 29 -3.51 1.60 28.77
C GLU A 29 -4.68 2.16 27.96
N LYS A 30 -5.78 2.54 28.62
CA LYS A 30 -6.97 3.15 28.00
C LYS A 30 -6.69 4.46 27.24
N PHE A 31 -5.62 5.18 27.60
CA PHE A 31 -5.26 6.45 26.96
C PHE A 31 -4.20 6.29 25.86
N HIS A 32 -3.61 5.11 25.67
CA HIS A 32 -2.55 4.92 24.67
C HIS A 32 -3.07 5.19 23.26
N LEU A 33 -4.19 4.56 22.88
CA LEU A 33 -4.75 4.73 21.54
C LEU A 33 -5.15 6.19 21.26
N PRO A 34 -5.92 6.89 22.13
CA PRO A 34 -6.20 8.32 21.93
C PRO A 34 -4.95 9.19 21.76
N VAL A 35 -3.93 8.99 22.59
CA VAL A 35 -2.68 9.76 22.50
C VAL A 35 -1.98 9.49 21.18
N VAL A 36 -1.90 8.24 20.74
CA VAL A 36 -1.30 7.86 19.45
C VAL A 36 -2.05 8.49 18.28
N LEU A 37 -3.39 8.52 18.31
CA LEU A 37 -4.20 9.17 17.28
C LEU A 37 -3.93 10.67 17.21
N VAL A 38 -3.80 11.33 18.36
CA VAL A 38 -3.43 12.75 18.43
C VAL A 38 -2.02 12.98 17.87
N VAL A 39 -1.06 12.11 18.20
CA VAL A 39 0.31 12.20 17.65
C VAL A 39 0.30 12.08 16.13
N PHE A 40 -0.40 11.10 15.56
CA PHE A 40 -0.51 10.97 14.10
C PHE A 40 -1.12 12.22 13.47
N LEU A 41 -2.25 12.69 14.03
CA LEU A 41 -2.91 13.90 13.53
C LEU A 41 -1.95 15.08 13.53
N LEU A 42 -1.25 15.33 14.65
CA LEU A 42 -0.29 16.44 14.75
C LEU A 42 0.88 16.29 13.75
N LEU A 43 1.43 15.09 13.57
CA LEU A 43 2.51 14.86 12.62
C LEU A 43 2.09 15.18 11.19
N PHE A 44 0.91 14.72 10.76
CA PHE A 44 0.39 15.04 9.43
C PHE A 44 0.06 16.53 9.30
N LEU A 45 -0.55 17.16 10.31
CA LEU A 45 -0.84 18.60 10.30
C LEU A 45 0.44 19.44 10.15
N ILE A 46 1.53 19.04 10.80
CA ILE A 46 2.83 19.71 10.71
C ILE A 46 3.45 19.45 9.33
N PHE A 47 3.53 18.19 8.89
CA PHE A 47 4.20 17.82 7.64
C PHE A 47 3.48 18.36 6.40
N LEU A 48 2.14 18.28 6.38
CA LEU A 48 1.29 18.78 5.30
C LEU A 48 0.72 20.18 5.63
N ASN A 49 1.38 20.96 6.47
CA ASN A 49 0.95 22.32 6.82
C ASN A 49 0.62 23.20 5.59
N PRO A 50 1.42 23.20 4.50
CA PRO A 50 1.09 23.99 3.31
C PRO A 50 -0.23 23.58 2.65
N LEU A 51 -0.58 22.29 2.71
CA LEU A 51 -1.84 21.75 2.21
C LEU A 51 -3.02 22.13 3.10
N TYR A 52 -2.89 21.94 4.41
CA TYR A 52 -3.99 22.13 5.36
C TYR A 52 -4.30 23.60 5.66
N PHE A 53 -3.26 24.42 5.83
CA PHE A 53 -3.38 25.78 6.32
C PHE A 53 -2.81 26.83 5.34
N GLY A 54 -1.97 26.41 4.39
CA GLY A 54 -1.31 27.31 3.45
C GLY A 54 -2.06 27.58 2.15
N GLY A 55 -3.24 26.97 1.95
CA GLY A 55 -4.01 27.11 0.71
C GLY A 55 -3.33 26.52 -0.53
N LYS A 56 -2.27 25.71 -0.36
CA LYS A 56 -1.56 25.06 -1.47
C LYS A 56 -2.17 23.69 -1.75
N THR A 57 -2.08 23.27 -3.00
CA THR A 57 -2.42 21.90 -3.42
C THR A 57 -1.28 21.32 -4.24
N PHE A 58 -1.29 20.00 -4.43
CA PHE A 58 -0.37 19.34 -5.34
C PHE A 58 -0.88 19.43 -6.78
N GLN A 59 0.05 19.54 -7.72
CA GLN A 59 -0.23 19.41 -9.15
C GLN A 59 -0.12 17.93 -9.52
N SER A 60 -1.23 17.20 -9.42
CA SER A 60 -1.32 15.80 -9.81
C SER A 60 -2.05 15.67 -11.14
N GLY A 61 -1.43 15.00 -12.12
CA GLY A 61 -2.06 14.70 -13.40
C GLY A 61 -3.34 13.88 -13.25
N ASP A 62 -3.32 12.83 -12.42
CA ASP A 62 -4.47 11.95 -12.19
C ASP A 62 -5.65 12.70 -11.57
N ILE A 63 -5.39 13.51 -10.53
CA ILE A 63 -6.43 14.28 -9.85
C ILE A 63 -6.98 15.39 -10.76
N LEU A 64 -6.11 16.10 -11.47
CA LEU A 64 -6.52 17.13 -12.43
C LEU A 64 -7.34 16.52 -13.58
N ALA A 65 -6.92 15.39 -14.13
CA ALA A 65 -7.66 14.70 -15.18
C ALA A 65 -9.03 14.22 -14.69
N SER A 66 -9.13 13.74 -13.44
CA SER A 66 -10.40 13.33 -12.84
C SER A 66 -11.41 14.48 -12.70
N ALA A 67 -10.94 15.73 -12.58
CA ALA A 67 -11.80 16.90 -12.49
C ALA A 67 -12.62 17.15 -13.76
N SER A 68 -12.19 16.61 -14.91
CA SER A 68 -12.96 16.65 -16.16
C SER A 68 -14.35 16.01 -16.02
N MET A 69 -14.52 15.10 -15.05
CA MET A 69 -15.79 14.44 -14.76
C MET A 69 -16.80 15.32 -14.01
N LYS A 70 -16.34 16.34 -13.26
CA LYS A 70 -17.22 17.18 -12.42
C LYS A 70 -18.32 17.83 -13.24
N SER A 71 -17.96 18.43 -14.38
CA SER A 71 -18.91 19.06 -15.31
C SER A 71 -19.97 18.10 -15.86
N TYR A 72 -19.64 16.82 -16.02
CA TYR A 72 -20.60 15.80 -16.43
C TYR A 72 -21.58 15.49 -15.30
N VAL A 73 -21.07 15.22 -14.10
CA VAL A 73 -21.88 14.88 -12.92
C VAL A 73 -22.81 16.02 -12.53
N GLU A 74 -22.35 17.27 -12.56
CA GLU A 74 -23.16 18.45 -12.21
C GLU A 74 -24.28 18.74 -13.23
N LYS A 75 -24.10 18.30 -14.49
CA LYS A 75 -25.06 18.53 -15.58
C LYS A 75 -25.96 17.33 -15.85
N ALA A 76 -25.62 16.15 -15.36
CA ALA A 76 -26.49 14.99 -15.40
C ALA A 76 -27.75 15.31 -14.58
N ARG A 77 -28.84 15.64 -15.28
CA ARG A 77 -30.15 15.91 -14.68
C ARG A 77 -31.02 14.68 -14.77
N ASP A 78 -31.75 14.42 -13.70
CA ASP A 78 -32.83 13.45 -13.56
C ASP A 78 -32.45 12.01 -13.92
N GLY A 79 -31.80 11.35 -12.96
CA GLY A 79 -31.63 9.90 -12.95
C GLY A 79 -30.27 9.41 -13.44
N PHE A 80 -30.24 8.12 -13.74
CA PHE A 80 -29.04 7.33 -13.88
C PHE A 80 -28.46 7.36 -15.31
N THR A 81 -27.25 7.90 -15.48
CA THR A 81 -26.52 7.78 -16.74
C THR A 81 -25.53 6.62 -16.69
N LEU A 82 -25.69 5.64 -17.58
CA LEU A 82 -24.77 4.49 -17.72
C LEU A 82 -23.54 4.80 -18.57
N TRP A 83 -23.57 5.87 -19.36
CA TRP A 83 -22.55 6.17 -20.36
C TRP A 83 -22.22 7.66 -20.39
N ASN A 84 -20.94 7.99 -20.30
CA ASN A 84 -20.43 9.34 -20.50
C ASN A 84 -19.86 9.46 -21.92
N PRO A 85 -20.53 10.13 -22.86
CA PRO A 85 -20.08 10.24 -24.24
C PRO A 85 -18.97 11.28 -24.46
N TYR A 86 -18.68 12.13 -23.48
CA TYR A 86 -17.81 13.31 -23.66
C TYR A 86 -16.32 13.02 -23.45
N LEU A 87 -15.99 11.90 -22.81
CA LEU A 87 -14.61 11.49 -22.54
C LEU A 87 -14.27 10.24 -23.34
N PHE A 88 -13.11 10.23 -24.00
CA PHE A 88 -12.57 9.08 -24.75
C PHE A 88 -13.54 8.45 -25.77
N LEU A 89 -14.37 9.24 -26.44
CA LEU A 89 -15.43 8.77 -27.36
C LEU A 89 -16.50 7.90 -26.68
N GLY A 90 -16.54 7.91 -25.34
CA GLY A 90 -17.51 7.19 -24.55
C GLY A 90 -16.88 6.22 -23.55
N MET A 91 -17.35 6.27 -22.31
CA MET A 91 -16.95 5.35 -21.24
C MET A 91 -18.10 5.07 -20.27
N PRO A 92 -18.12 3.92 -19.56
CA PRO A 92 -19.15 3.61 -18.59
C PRO A 92 -19.19 4.65 -17.47
N ALA A 93 -20.27 5.43 -17.37
CA ALA A 93 -20.36 6.53 -16.40
C ALA A 93 -20.48 6.01 -14.97
N TYR A 94 -21.25 4.96 -14.75
CA TYR A 94 -21.48 4.44 -13.39
C TYR A 94 -20.22 3.88 -12.73
N ALA A 95 -19.40 3.13 -13.48
CA ALA A 95 -18.11 2.63 -12.99
C ALA A 95 -17.12 3.76 -12.59
N LEU A 96 -17.38 5.01 -13.00
CA LEU A 96 -16.59 6.19 -12.65
C LEU A 96 -17.12 6.94 -11.43
N GLY A 97 -18.13 6.39 -10.74
CA GLY A 97 -18.65 6.97 -9.51
C GLY A 97 -19.47 8.24 -9.74
N THR A 98 -20.20 8.32 -10.85
CA THR A 98 -21.11 9.46 -11.14
C THR A 98 -22.33 9.50 -10.23
N GLU A 99 -22.55 8.46 -9.44
CA GLU A 99 -23.73 8.28 -8.61
C GLU A 99 -23.39 7.90 -7.17
N SER A 100 -24.32 8.21 -6.28
CA SER A 100 -24.22 7.85 -4.87
C SER A 100 -24.49 6.37 -4.67
N THR A 101 -23.48 5.60 -4.24
CA THR A 101 -23.58 4.18 -3.87
C THR A 101 -24.20 3.99 -2.49
N TRP A 102 -25.43 4.49 -2.30
CA TRP A 102 -26.13 4.53 -1.00
C TRP A 102 -26.31 3.14 -0.35
N PHE A 103 -26.41 2.08 -1.16
CA PHE A 103 -26.51 0.70 -0.69
C PHE A 103 -25.19 0.18 -0.09
N ASN A 104 -24.05 0.75 -0.48
CA ASN A 104 -22.75 0.43 0.08
C ASN A 104 -22.49 1.30 1.32
N LEU A 105 -23.14 0.93 2.43
CA LEU A 105 -23.05 1.67 3.69
C LEU A 105 -21.61 1.78 4.20
N ILE A 106 -20.76 0.78 3.92
CA ILE A 106 -19.34 0.81 4.31
C ILE A 106 -18.64 1.99 3.64
N TYR A 107 -18.78 2.10 2.31
CA TYR A 107 -18.22 3.21 1.56
C TYR A 107 -18.84 4.56 1.96
N VAL A 108 -20.17 4.62 2.15
CA VAL A 108 -20.85 5.87 2.53
C VAL A 108 -20.35 6.39 3.88
N ILE A 109 -20.26 5.53 4.89
CA ILE A 109 -19.74 5.92 6.22
C ILE A 109 -18.29 6.38 6.09
N PHE A 110 -17.47 5.59 5.41
CA PHE A 110 -16.06 5.89 5.24
C PHE A 110 -15.83 7.21 4.47
N ALA A 111 -16.51 7.41 3.36
CA ALA A 111 -16.46 8.66 2.60
C ALA A 111 -16.97 9.85 3.42
N SER A 112 -18.01 9.67 4.24
CA SER A 112 -18.54 10.72 5.11
C SER A 112 -17.54 11.11 6.21
N MET A 113 -16.84 10.13 6.82
CA MET A 113 -15.78 10.40 7.79
C MET A 113 -14.63 11.19 7.16
N ARG A 114 -14.21 10.82 5.95
CA ARG A 114 -13.16 11.54 5.22
C ARG A 114 -13.59 12.95 4.84
N LYS A 115 -14.84 13.15 4.39
CA LYS A 115 -15.42 14.47 4.11
C LYS A 115 -15.52 15.32 5.37
N PHE A 116 -15.92 14.74 6.50
CA PHE A 116 -15.95 15.43 7.79
C PHE A 116 -14.54 15.93 8.18
N PHE A 117 -13.52 15.08 8.04
CA PHE A 117 -12.12 15.49 8.24
C PHE A 117 -11.69 16.60 7.27
N ALA A 118 -11.98 16.45 5.98
CA ALA A 118 -11.62 17.44 4.97
C ALA A 118 -12.33 18.79 5.19
N GLY A 119 -13.53 18.78 5.76
CA GLY A 119 -14.32 19.99 6.04
C GLY A 119 -13.69 20.95 7.05
N PHE A 120 -12.65 20.53 7.78
CA PHE A 120 -11.86 21.42 8.63
C PHE A 120 -10.84 22.26 7.86
N PHE A 121 -10.64 22.01 6.56
CA PHE A 121 -9.61 22.64 5.74
C PHE A 121 -10.18 23.31 4.49
N SER A 122 -9.50 24.33 3.98
CA SER A 122 -9.96 25.08 2.80
C SER A 122 -9.65 24.40 1.47
N VAL A 123 -8.74 23.41 1.46
CA VAL A 123 -8.28 22.73 0.25
C VAL A 123 -8.91 21.34 0.16
N GLU A 124 -9.72 21.10 -0.88
CA GLU A 124 -10.43 19.82 -1.11
C GLU A 124 -9.47 18.61 -1.11
N TYR A 125 -8.25 18.81 -1.62
CA TYR A 125 -7.20 17.78 -1.70
C TYR A 125 -6.82 17.20 -0.31
N ALA A 126 -7.08 17.92 0.78
CA ALA A 126 -6.87 17.43 2.14
C ALA A 126 -7.58 16.09 2.42
N ILE A 127 -8.68 15.79 1.72
CA ILE A 127 -9.39 14.50 1.86
C ILE A 127 -8.50 13.29 1.56
N TRP A 128 -7.54 13.41 0.66
CA TRP A 128 -6.71 12.28 0.24
C TRP A 128 -5.64 11.92 1.26
N SER A 129 -5.27 12.88 2.13
CA SER A 129 -4.32 12.65 3.21
C SER A 129 -4.86 11.69 4.28
N THR A 130 -6.18 11.50 4.38
CA THR A 130 -6.79 10.59 5.35
C THR A 130 -6.32 9.17 5.16
N TYR A 131 -6.03 8.74 3.92
CA TYR A 131 -5.52 7.41 3.64
C TYR A 131 -4.15 7.15 4.29
N LEU A 132 -3.30 8.17 4.40
CA LEU A 132 -2.01 8.04 5.09
C LEU A 132 -2.20 7.98 6.62
N ILE A 133 -3.15 8.75 7.15
CA ILE A 133 -3.52 8.70 8.57
C ILE A 133 -4.07 7.31 8.90
N GLU A 134 -4.98 6.79 8.07
CA GLU A 134 -5.55 5.45 8.20
C GLU A 134 -4.47 4.38 8.10
N LEU A 135 -3.52 4.51 7.17
CA LEU A 135 -2.38 3.60 7.06
C LEU A 135 -1.55 3.60 8.35
N ALA A 136 -1.30 4.77 8.96
CA ALA A 136 -0.61 4.87 10.24
C ALA A 136 -1.42 4.16 11.35
N VAL A 137 -2.73 4.37 11.40
CA VAL A 137 -3.62 3.75 12.40
C VAL A 137 -3.65 2.23 12.24
N THR A 138 -3.88 1.71 11.02
CA THR A 138 -3.95 0.26 10.79
C THR A 138 -2.60 -0.41 11.03
N SER A 139 -1.49 0.24 10.64
CA SER A 139 -0.13 -0.22 10.94
C SER A 139 0.14 -0.26 12.44
N TYR A 140 -0.27 0.78 13.17
CA TYR A 140 -0.16 0.81 14.63
C TYR A 140 -0.93 -0.34 15.28
N LEU A 141 -2.18 -0.59 14.86
CA LEU A 141 -3.01 -1.65 15.41
C LEU A 141 -2.41 -3.04 15.14
N LEU A 142 -1.91 -3.28 13.92
CA LEU A 142 -1.17 -4.49 13.57
C LEU A 142 0.02 -4.68 14.50
N MET A 143 0.89 -3.67 14.58
CA MET A 143 2.10 -3.76 15.36
C MET A 143 1.83 -3.85 16.85
N LYS A 144 0.79 -3.19 17.37
CA LYS A 144 0.40 -3.28 18.78
C LYS A 144 -0.10 -4.68 19.11
N HIS A 145 -0.78 -5.34 18.18
CA HIS A 145 -1.15 -6.74 18.34
C HIS A 145 0.08 -7.66 18.38
N LEU A 146 1.07 -7.45 17.51
CA LEU A 146 2.26 -8.29 17.38
C LEU A 146 3.28 -8.08 18.51
N THR A 147 3.58 -6.84 18.88
CA THR A 147 4.67 -6.51 19.82
C THR A 147 4.18 -6.25 21.24
N LYS A 148 2.89 -5.95 21.40
CA LYS A 148 2.26 -5.46 22.64
C LYS A 148 2.89 -4.17 23.21
N ASN A 149 3.80 -3.52 22.48
CA ASN A 149 4.54 -2.33 22.93
C ASN A 149 4.09 -1.08 22.17
N THR A 150 3.59 -0.08 22.88
CA THR A 150 2.99 1.12 22.26
C THR A 150 4.02 1.95 21.49
N LEU A 151 5.23 2.11 22.01
CA LEU A 151 6.27 2.94 21.37
C LEU A 151 6.81 2.29 20.09
N VAL A 152 7.03 0.98 20.12
CA VAL A 152 7.45 0.23 18.91
C VAL A 152 6.37 0.32 17.85
N SER A 153 5.10 0.13 18.22
CA SER A 153 3.99 0.25 17.27
C SER A 153 3.84 1.66 16.71
N LEU A 154 4.03 2.69 17.54
CA LEU A 154 4.01 4.09 17.10
C LEU A 154 5.14 4.36 16.10
N PHE A 155 6.37 3.93 16.42
CA PHE A 155 7.53 4.08 15.55
C PHE A 155 7.30 3.41 14.20
N THR A 156 6.85 2.15 14.18
CA THR A 156 6.58 1.43 12.93
C THR A 156 5.48 2.11 12.12
N ALA A 157 4.38 2.54 12.73
CA ALA A 157 3.30 3.22 12.04
C ALA A 157 3.74 4.55 11.38
N ILE A 158 4.57 5.34 12.07
CA ILE A 158 5.16 6.56 11.51
C ILE A 158 6.09 6.19 10.36
N ALA A 159 6.99 5.22 10.55
CA ALA A 159 7.93 4.79 9.52
C ALA A 159 7.22 4.32 8.24
N THR A 160 6.16 3.51 8.37
CA THR A 160 5.38 3.02 7.23
C THR A 160 4.65 4.16 6.52
N SER A 161 3.93 5.00 7.25
CA SER A 161 3.09 6.06 6.65
C SER A 161 3.90 7.24 6.07
N PHE A 162 5.11 7.48 6.58
CA PHE A 162 6.06 8.47 6.06
C PHE A 162 7.15 7.87 5.16
N SER A 163 7.07 6.58 4.82
CA SER A 163 7.97 5.97 3.84
C SER A 163 7.90 6.76 2.53
N THR A 164 9.05 7.07 1.94
CA THR A 164 9.14 7.99 0.80
C THR A 164 8.37 7.46 -0.41
N GLY A 165 8.43 6.15 -0.69
CA GLY A 165 7.66 5.56 -1.78
C GLY A 165 6.14 5.44 -1.53
N ILE A 166 5.67 5.58 -0.28
CA ILE A 166 4.24 5.57 0.06
C ILE A 166 3.69 6.99 0.11
N ILE A 167 4.35 7.89 0.85
CA ILE A 167 3.86 9.25 1.07
C ILE A 167 3.76 10.03 -0.25
N VAL A 168 4.68 9.79 -1.19
CA VAL A 168 4.68 10.45 -2.50
C VAL A 168 3.46 10.06 -3.35
N PHE A 169 2.80 8.91 -3.13
CA PHE A 169 1.54 8.64 -3.83
C PHE A 169 0.47 9.71 -3.57
N LEU A 170 0.52 10.39 -2.42
CA LEU A 170 -0.34 11.54 -2.17
C LEU A 170 0.06 12.73 -3.04
N PHE A 171 1.34 12.98 -3.24
CA PHE A 171 1.86 14.14 -3.98
C PHE A 171 1.59 14.03 -5.49
N ILE A 172 1.85 12.86 -6.07
CA ILE A 172 1.59 12.61 -7.50
C ILE A 172 0.14 12.21 -7.78
N GLY A 173 -0.66 12.03 -6.71
CA GLY A 173 -2.10 11.79 -6.74
C GLY A 173 -2.54 10.39 -7.17
N HIS A 174 -1.67 9.39 -6.96
CA HIS A 174 -2.03 7.98 -7.04
C HIS A 174 -2.85 7.51 -5.82
N VAL A 175 -3.93 8.22 -5.53
CA VAL A 175 -4.75 8.04 -4.31
C VAL A 175 -5.53 6.72 -4.31
N THR A 176 -5.76 6.14 -5.48
CA THR A 176 -6.36 4.79 -5.63
C THR A 176 -5.45 3.70 -5.05
N LYS A 177 -4.12 3.83 -5.22
CA LYS A 177 -3.13 2.96 -4.56
C LYS A 177 -3.22 3.10 -3.04
N LEU A 178 -3.25 4.34 -2.54
CA LEU A 178 -3.35 4.62 -1.10
C LEU A 178 -4.63 4.08 -0.47
N THR A 179 -5.76 4.18 -1.19
CA THR A 179 -7.05 3.65 -0.75
C THR A 179 -6.96 2.14 -0.44
N SER A 180 -6.28 1.37 -1.30
CA SER A 180 -6.07 -0.06 -1.04
C SER A 180 -5.00 -0.28 0.05
N LEU A 181 -3.86 0.42 -0.04
CA LEU A 181 -2.72 0.19 0.85
C LEU A 181 -3.04 0.46 2.32
N CYS A 182 -3.88 1.47 2.64
CA CYS A 182 -4.20 1.80 4.03
C CYS A 182 -4.92 0.67 4.78
N MET A 183 -5.56 -0.27 4.06
CA MET A 183 -6.25 -1.42 4.63
C MET A 183 -5.38 -2.67 4.76
N VAL A 184 -4.23 -2.73 4.09
CA VAL A 184 -3.34 -3.91 4.08
C VAL A 184 -2.91 -4.31 5.50
N PRO A 185 -2.44 -3.41 6.38
CA PRO A 185 -2.07 -3.79 7.73
C PRO A 185 -3.25 -4.33 8.56
N LEU A 186 -4.46 -3.80 8.34
CA LEU A 186 -5.66 -4.27 9.03
C LEU A 186 -6.06 -5.68 8.57
N ILE A 187 -5.91 -5.98 7.27
CA ILE A 187 -6.12 -7.34 6.73
C ILE A 187 -5.16 -8.31 7.43
N PHE A 188 -3.86 -8.00 7.48
CA PHE A 188 -2.88 -8.85 8.18
C PHE A 188 -3.14 -8.95 9.68
N LEU A 189 -3.61 -7.87 10.33
CA LEU A 189 -4.00 -7.90 11.73
C LEU A 189 -5.12 -8.93 11.97
N MET A 190 -6.12 -9.00 11.09
CA MET A 190 -7.18 -10.01 11.21
C MET A 190 -6.63 -11.42 11.02
N LEU A 191 -5.76 -11.63 10.03
CA LEU A 191 -5.11 -12.93 9.80
C LEU A 191 -4.32 -13.40 11.03
N PHE A 192 -3.54 -12.52 11.67
CA PHE A 192 -2.81 -12.86 12.88
C PHE A 192 -3.73 -13.11 14.09
N ARG A 193 -4.83 -12.36 14.25
CA ARG A 193 -5.82 -12.62 15.31
C ARG A 193 -6.48 -14.00 15.15
N PHE A 194 -6.64 -14.48 13.92
CA PHE A 194 -7.21 -15.80 13.66
C PHE A 194 -6.30 -16.95 14.11
N HIS A 195 -5.01 -16.72 14.34
CA HIS A 195 -4.12 -17.69 15.01
C HIS A 195 -4.49 -17.90 16.48
N GLU A 196 -5.14 -16.93 17.11
CA GLU A 196 -5.62 -17.05 18.48
C GLU A 196 -7.03 -17.64 18.49
N LYS A 197 -8.01 -16.85 18.07
CA LYS A 197 -9.44 -17.19 18.02
C LYS A 197 -10.16 -16.31 17.01
N ILE A 198 -11.00 -16.91 16.18
CA ILE A 198 -11.89 -16.19 15.27
C ILE A 198 -13.13 -15.77 16.03
N LYS A 199 -13.38 -14.46 16.16
CA LYS A 199 -14.63 -13.90 16.70
C LYS A 199 -15.50 -13.39 15.58
N LEU A 200 -16.82 -13.33 15.81
CA LEU A 200 -17.76 -12.78 14.84
C LEU A 200 -17.44 -11.31 14.48
N LEU A 201 -17.02 -10.52 15.48
CA LEU A 201 -16.57 -9.15 15.25
C LEU A 201 -15.35 -9.09 14.31
N ASP A 202 -14.40 -10.01 14.43
CA ASP A 202 -13.20 -10.04 13.59
C ASP A 202 -13.56 -10.35 12.13
N PHE A 203 -14.58 -11.19 11.91
CA PHE A 203 -15.13 -11.45 10.58
C PHE A 203 -15.73 -10.18 9.96
N PHE A 204 -16.54 -9.42 10.70
CA PHE A 204 -17.11 -8.17 10.20
C PHE A 204 -16.04 -7.11 9.92
N ILE A 205 -15.04 -6.98 10.79
CA ILE A 205 -13.90 -6.08 10.56
C ILE A 205 -13.15 -6.48 9.29
N LEU A 206 -12.93 -7.78 9.07
CA LEU A 206 -12.28 -8.26 7.85
C LEU A 206 -13.10 -7.97 6.59
N VAL A 207 -14.43 -8.15 6.62
CA VAL A 207 -15.32 -7.78 5.49
C VAL A 207 -15.20 -6.29 5.19
N ILE A 208 -15.23 -5.43 6.20
CA ILE A 208 -15.07 -3.98 6.03
C ILE A 208 -13.70 -3.64 5.44
N ALA A 209 -12.63 -4.23 5.98
CA ALA A 209 -11.27 -4.01 5.50
C ALA A 209 -11.09 -4.44 4.04
N LEU A 210 -11.62 -5.62 3.67
CA LEU A 210 -11.55 -6.15 2.30
C LEU A 210 -12.41 -5.33 1.34
N GLN A 211 -13.59 -4.87 1.76
CA GLN A 211 -14.44 -4.01 0.92
C GLN A 211 -13.74 -2.69 0.61
N LEU A 212 -13.23 -1.99 1.63
CA LEU A 212 -12.51 -0.72 1.44
C LEU A 212 -11.20 -0.90 0.65
N PHE A 213 -10.52 -2.03 0.86
CA PHE A 213 -9.34 -2.42 0.09
C PHE A 213 -9.65 -2.57 -1.42
N ILE A 214 -10.77 -3.24 -1.77
CA ILE A 214 -11.20 -3.43 -3.16
C ILE A 214 -11.74 -2.12 -3.76
N GLN A 215 -12.36 -1.26 -2.95
CA GLN A 215 -12.87 0.07 -3.33
C GLN A 215 -11.80 0.97 -3.95
N GLY A 216 -10.51 0.74 -3.65
CA GLY A 216 -9.42 1.49 -4.26
C GLY A 216 -9.31 1.32 -5.78
N PHE A 217 -9.93 0.27 -6.36
CA PHE A 217 -9.92 -0.03 -7.81
C PHE A 217 -8.54 -0.15 -8.46
N HIS A 218 -7.46 -0.19 -7.67
CA HIS A 218 -6.11 -0.40 -8.19
C HIS A 218 -5.79 -1.90 -8.27
N VAL A 219 -6.33 -2.57 -9.29
CA VAL A 219 -6.28 -4.03 -9.47
C VAL A 219 -4.89 -4.63 -9.26
N GLN A 220 -3.83 -3.98 -9.73
CA GLN A 220 -2.46 -4.48 -9.57
C GLN A 220 -1.98 -4.50 -8.11
N ILE A 221 -2.32 -3.48 -7.30
CA ILE A 221 -2.00 -3.44 -5.86
C ILE A 221 -2.82 -4.50 -5.15
N ILE A 222 -4.11 -4.60 -5.48
CA ILE A 222 -5.00 -5.60 -4.92
C ILE A 222 -4.45 -7.01 -5.16
N TYR A 223 -4.03 -7.29 -6.39
CA TYR A 223 -3.46 -8.56 -6.79
C TYR A 223 -2.19 -8.89 -6.02
N TYR A 224 -1.26 -7.94 -5.90
CA TYR A 224 -0.01 -8.14 -5.15
C TYR A 224 -0.25 -8.37 -3.65
N THR A 225 -1.22 -7.68 -3.05
CA THR A 225 -1.60 -7.96 -1.66
C THR A 225 -2.24 -9.34 -1.50
N LEU A 226 -3.11 -9.78 -2.42
CA LEU A 226 -3.67 -11.14 -2.38
C LEU A 226 -2.58 -12.21 -2.55
N LEU A 227 -1.57 -11.94 -3.38
CA LEU A 227 -0.39 -12.78 -3.52
C LEU A 227 0.43 -12.81 -2.22
N ALA A 228 0.56 -11.69 -1.52
CA ALA A 228 1.18 -11.64 -0.19
C ALA A 228 0.40 -12.47 0.84
N VAL A 229 -0.94 -12.45 0.79
CA VAL A 229 -1.80 -13.31 1.63
C VAL A 229 -1.62 -14.79 1.27
N ALA A 230 -1.48 -15.13 0.00
CA ALA A 230 -1.19 -16.49 -0.43
C ALA A 230 0.19 -16.97 0.08
N ILE A 231 1.22 -16.13 -0.02
CA ILE A 231 2.57 -16.40 0.53
C ILE A 231 2.52 -16.53 2.06
N TYR A 232 1.72 -15.72 2.74
CA TYR A 232 1.48 -15.84 4.18
C TYR A 232 0.95 -17.23 4.53
N TYR A 233 -0.14 -17.66 3.89
CA TYR A 233 -0.69 -19.00 4.15
C TYR A 233 0.32 -20.08 3.83
N LEU A 234 1.03 -19.99 2.69
CA LEU A 234 2.05 -20.96 2.30
C LEU A 234 3.12 -21.11 3.39
N ILE A 235 3.69 -20.01 3.87
CA ILE A 235 4.78 -20.03 4.85
C ILE A 235 4.30 -20.53 6.21
N PHE A 236 3.14 -20.09 6.67
CA PHE A 236 2.59 -20.54 7.95
C PHE A 236 2.10 -21.99 7.91
N PHE A 237 1.59 -22.46 6.77
CA PHE A 237 1.31 -23.89 6.59
C PHE A 237 2.61 -24.71 6.62
N ILE A 238 3.64 -24.32 5.86
CA ILE A 238 4.95 -24.99 5.90
C ILE A 238 5.46 -25.07 7.34
N HIS A 239 5.42 -23.96 8.07
CA HIS A 239 5.80 -23.92 9.48
C HIS A 239 5.00 -24.91 10.34
N ALA A 240 3.67 -24.89 10.26
CA ALA A 240 2.80 -25.78 11.01
C ALA A 240 2.95 -27.26 10.61
N PHE A 241 3.31 -27.53 9.35
CA PHE A 241 3.61 -28.88 8.88
C PHE A 241 4.94 -29.38 9.42
N SER A 242 6.02 -28.62 9.25
CA SER A 242 7.37 -28.95 9.72
C SER A 242 7.43 -29.14 11.24
N ASN A 243 6.70 -28.33 12.01
CA ASN A 243 6.68 -28.42 13.48
C ASN A 243 5.62 -29.36 14.05
N LYS A 244 4.85 -30.05 13.21
CA LYS A 244 3.78 -30.96 13.65
C LYS A 244 2.69 -30.31 14.51
N GLU A 245 2.43 -29.01 14.31
CA GLU A 245 1.45 -28.22 15.07
C GLU A 245 0.02 -28.39 14.53
N ILE A 246 -0.66 -29.48 14.93
CA ILE A 246 -2.00 -29.82 14.42
C ILE A 246 -3.03 -28.72 14.68
N GLU A 247 -2.99 -28.08 15.85
CA GLU A 247 -3.95 -27.01 16.18
C GLU A 247 -3.73 -25.76 15.33
N LEU A 248 -2.48 -25.37 15.06
CA LEU A 248 -2.19 -24.25 14.16
C LEU A 248 -2.69 -24.54 12.74
N ARG A 249 -2.53 -25.77 12.23
CA ARG A 249 -3.07 -26.16 10.92
C ARG A 249 -4.59 -25.99 10.84
N LYS A 250 -5.33 -26.46 11.86
CA LYS A 250 -6.79 -26.29 11.92
C LYS A 250 -7.19 -24.82 11.92
N LYS A 251 -6.47 -23.99 12.68
CA LYS A 251 -6.71 -22.54 12.72
C LYS A 251 -6.41 -21.88 11.37
N LEU A 252 -5.32 -22.24 10.70
CA LEU A 252 -4.98 -21.72 9.37
C LEU A 252 -6.02 -22.09 8.31
N VAL A 253 -6.52 -23.33 8.31
CA VAL A 253 -7.61 -23.75 7.39
C VAL A 253 -8.88 -22.94 7.66
N ARG A 254 -9.28 -22.81 8.93
CA ARG A 254 -10.45 -21.98 9.30
C ARG A 254 -10.25 -20.51 8.91
N SER A 255 -9.06 -19.96 9.15
CA SER A 255 -8.67 -18.62 8.74
C SER A 255 -8.82 -18.43 7.23
N ALA A 256 -8.32 -19.36 6.43
CA ALA A 256 -8.42 -19.31 4.97
C ALA A 256 -9.88 -19.35 4.49
N LEU A 257 -10.72 -20.20 5.10
CA LEU A 257 -12.15 -20.26 4.78
C LEU A 257 -12.88 -18.96 5.15
N VAL A 258 -12.59 -18.41 6.34
CA VAL A 258 -13.19 -17.14 6.81
C VAL A 258 -12.73 -15.97 5.96
N PHE A 259 -11.46 -15.93 5.56
CA PHE A 259 -10.92 -14.94 4.63
C PHE A 259 -11.59 -15.04 3.25
N GLY A 260 -11.73 -16.25 2.71
CA GLY A 260 -12.43 -16.49 1.45
C GLY A 260 -13.89 -16.04 1.50
N ALA A 261 -14.62 -16.39 2.57
CA ALA A 261 -16.00 -15.96 2.76
C ALA A 261 -16.12 -14.44 2.89
N ALA A 262 -15.24 -13.79 3.65
CA ALA A 262 -15.22 -12.34 3.79
C ALA A 262 -14.90 -11.64 2.45
N GLY A 263 -13.96 -12.19 1.68
CA GLY A 263 -13.61 -11.71 0.34
C GLY A 263 -14.76 -11.82 -0.65
N LEU A 264 -15.49 -12.94 -0.64
CA LEU A 264 -16.69 -13.11 -1.48
C LEU A 264 -17.77 -12.08 -1.15
N ILE A 265 -18.00 -11.80 0.13
CA ILE A 265 -18.94 -10.76 0.56
C ILE A 265 -18.45 -9.38 0.10
N ALA A 266 -17.17 -9.06 0.29
CA ALA A 266 -16.60 -7.78 -0.13
C ALA A 266 -16.71 -7.56 -1.65
N VAL A 267 -16.44 -8.60 -2.46
CA VAL A 267 -16.63 -8.57 -3.92
C VAL A 267 -18.10 -8.43 -4.28
N ALA A 268 -19.00 -9.13 -3.59
CA ALA A 268 -20.44 -9.04 -3.83
C ALA A 268 -20.98 -7.62 -3.58
N ILE A 269 -20.51 -6.95 -2.51
CA ILE A 269 -20.85 -5.56 -2.21
C ILE A 269 -20.40 -4.61 -3.34
N GLN A 270 -19.28 -4.90 -4.00
CA GLN A 270 -18.72 -4.09 -5.10
C GLN A 270 -19.11 -4.60 -6.50
N SER A 271 -20.03 -5.57 -6.57
CA SER A 271 -20.32 -6.29 -7.82
C SER A 271 -20.89 -5.37 -8.89
N ASP A 272 -21.68 -4.37 -8.51
CA ASP A 272 -22.26 -3.33 -9.36
C ASP A 272 -21.24 -2.64 -10.27
N SER A 273 -20.06 -2.32 -9.72
CA SER A 273 -19.00 -1.63 -10.43
C SER A 273 -18.06 -2.62 -11.15
N LEU A 274 -17.78 -3.76 -10.51
CA LEU A 274 -16.88 -4.78 -11.06
C LEU A 274 -17.46 -5.46 -12.30
N THR A 275 -18.77 -5.75 -12.33
CA THR A 275 -19.41 -6.39 -13.49
C THR A 275 -19.42 -5.46 -14.70
N GLN A 276 -19.71 -4.17 -14.52
CA GLN A 276 -19.65 -3.21 -15.63
C GLN A 276 -18.25 -3.06 -16.21
N MET A 277 -17.23 -3.02 -15.35
CA MET A 277 -15.84 -3.00 -15.80
C MET A 277 -15.47 -4.28 -16.53
N TYR A 278 -15.96 -5.43 -16.06
CA TYR A 278 -15.78 -6.72 -16.73
C TYR A 278 -16.45 -6.73 -18.12
N GLU A 279 -17.70 -6.26 -18.22
CA GLU A 279 -18.42 -6.12 -19.49
C GLU A 279 -17.75 -5.14 -20.45
N TYR A 280 -17.15 -4.06 -19.95
CA TYR A 280 -16.44 -3.07 -20.77
C TYR A 280 -15.03 -3.51 -21.19
N THR A 281 -14.41 -4.43 -20.46
CA THR A 281 -13.01 -4.86 -20.71
C THR A 281 -12.75 -5.26 -22.16
N PRO A 282 -13.61 -6.06 -22.83
CA PRO A 282 -13.46 -6.44 -24.24
C PRO A 282 -13.47 -5.28 -25.24
N TYR A 283 -13.97 -4.10 -24.86
CA TYR A 283 -14.07 -2.89 -25.70
C TYR A 283 -12.98 -1.85 -25.37
N SER A 284 -12.12 -2.16 -24.42
CA SER A 284 -11.03 -1.27 -24.00
C SER A 284 -9.74 -1.60 -24.75
N THR A 285 -8.74 -0.71 -24.65
CA THR A 285 -7.37 -0.95 -25.13
C THR A 285 -6.68 -2.17 -24.49
N ARG A 286 -7.32 -2.84 -23.50
CA ARG A 286 -6.82 -4.06 -22.86
C ARG A 286 -7.47 -5.33 -23.41
N GLY A 287 -8.60 -5.21 -24.10
CA GLY A 287 -9.38 -6.34 -24.61
C GLY A 287 -9.45 -6.40 -26.14
N THR A 288 -9.30 -5.27 -26.83
CA THR A 288 -9.42 -5.18 -28.30
C THR A 288 -8.17 -4.60 -28.94
N LYS A 289 -7.91 -5.02 -30.18
CA LYS A 289 -6.97 -4.35 -31.08
C LYS A 289 -7.51 -2.99 -31.49
N SER A 290 -6.62 -2.03 -31.76
CA SER A 290 -7.07 -0.73 -32.28
C SER A 290 -7.58 -0.85 -33.73
N LEU A 291 -8.47 0.06 -34.14
CA LEU A 291 -8.94 0.14 -35.55
C LEU A 291 -7.77 0.32 -36.54
N ILE A 292 -6.68 0.95 -36.10
CA ILE A 292 -5.45 1.13 -36.88
C ILE A 292 -4.74 -0.23 -37.05
N GLU A 293 -4.64 -1.03 -35.99
CA GLU A 293 -4.10 -2.39 -36.05
C GLU A 293 -4.94 -3.33 -36.92
N GLU A 294 -6.27 -3.17 -36.94
CA GLU A 294 -7.15 -3.98 -37.79
C GLU A 294 -7.06 -3.57 -39.27
N SER A 295 -6.99 -2.27 -39.56
CA SER A 295 -6.97 -1.73 -40.94
C SER A 295 -5.61 -1.86 -41.65
N ALA A 296 -4.50 -1.91 -40.90
CA ALA A 296 -3.15 -1.94 -41.47
C ALA A 296 -2.67 -3.34 -41.94
N GLY A 297 -3.43 -4.42 -41.73
CA GLY A 297 -3.09 -5.79 -42.15
C GLY A 297 -1.81 -6.39 -41.54
N THR A 298 -1.10 -5.61 -40.71
CA THR A 298 0.18 -5.85 -40.04
C THR A 298 0.24 -4.78 -38.94
N THR A 299 0.47 -5.03 -37.66
CA THR A 299 1.04 -6.16 -36.93
C THR A 299 0.19 -6.41 -35.67
N VAL A 300 -0.08 -7.68 -35.38
CA VAL A 300 -0.30 -8.08 -33.97
C VAL A 300 0.90 -7.57 -33.20
N GLN A 301 0.71 -6.84 -32.09
CA GLN A 301 1.81 -6.48 -31.18
C GLN A 301 2.71 -7.70 -31.05
N SER A 302 3.99 -7.60 -31.45
CA SER A 302 4.85 -8.77 -31.39
C SER A 302 4.92 -9.23 -29.94
N ALA A 303 5.15 -10.53 -29.70
CA ALA A 303 5.28 -11.02 -28.34
C ALA A 303 6.35 -10.23 -27.54
N SER A 304 7.39 -9.75 -28.24
CA SER A 304 8.40 -8.82 -27.71
C SER A 304 7.83 -7.46 -27.34
N ASP A 305 7.04 -6.80 -28.21
CA ASP A 305 6.45 -5.49 -27.91
C ASP A 305 5.49 -5.58 -26.71
N TYR A 306 4.68 -6.65 -26.66
CA TYR A 306 3.78 -6.92 -25.54
C TYR A 306 4.57 -7.12 -24.24
N TYR A 307 5.64 -7.93 -24.27
CA TYR A 307 6.46 -8.16 -23.09
C TYR A 307 7.20 -6.90 -22.64
N GLU A 308 7.81 -6.14 -23.56
CA GLU A 308 8.47 -4.87 -23.28
C GLU A 308 7.49 -3.87 -22.66
N TYR A 309 6.29 -3.78 -23.22
CA TYR A 309 5.25 -2.92 -22.70
C TYR A 309 4.90 -3.21 -21.23
N HIS A 310 4.83 -4.49 -20.86
CA HIS A 310 4.52 -4.91 -19.49
C HIS A 310 5.74 -4.90 -18.55
N THR A 311 6.94 -4.66 -19.09
CA THR A 311 8.21 -4.64 -18.35
C THR A 311 8.94 -3.30 -18.41
N ASN A 312 8.33 -2.26 -18.97
CA ASN A 312 8.96 -0.93 -19.10
C ASN A 312 9.33 -0.30 -17.75
N TRP A 313 8.58 -0.57 -16.68
CA TRP A 313 8.91 -0.13 -15.31
C TRP A 313 9.53 -1.24 -14.45
N SER A 314 10.43 -2.01 -15.06
CA SER A 314 11.21 -3.02 -14.34
C SER A 314 12.32 -2.37 -13.50
N PHE A 315 12.38 -2.72 -12.22
CA PHE A 315 13.42 -2.29 -11.30
C PHE A 315 14.75 -2.98 -11.64
N SER A 316 15.90 -2.33 -11.50
CA SER A 316 17.21 -3.00 -11.65
C SER A 316 17.73 -3.49 -10.29
N PRO A 317 18.58 -4.53 -10.28
CA PRO A 317 19.37 -4.86 -9.10
C PRO A 317 20.19 -3.66 -8.58
N GLY A 318 20.67 -2.79 -9.46
CA GLY A 318 21.38 -1.57 -9.08
C GLY A 318 20.51 -0.60 -8.28
N GLU A 319 19.24 -0.44 -8.67
CA GLU A 319 18.30 0.45 -8.00
C GLU A 319 17.97 0.06 -6.56
N VAL A 320 18.34 -1.15 -6.09
CA VAL A 320 18.30 -1.50 -4.66
C VAL A 320 19.10 -0.53 -3.80
N MET A 321 20.12 0.13 -4.36
CA MET A 321 20.85 1.20 -3.67
C MET A 321 19.95 2.36 -3.22
N THR A 322 18.79 2.55 -3.87
CA THR A 322 17.79 3.55 -3.46
C THR A 322 17.16 3.25 -2.10
N PHE A 323 17.27 2.01 -1.59
CA PHE A 323 16.81 1.66 -0.24
C PHE A 323 17.72 2.26 0.84
N ILE A 324 18.97 2.60 0.49
CA ILE A 324 19.98 3.18 1.38
C ILE A 324 20.16 4.66 1.09
N ILE A 325 20.37 5.01 -0.18
CA ILE A 325 20.60 6.38 -0.66
C ILE A 325 19.49 6.72 -1.65
N PRO A 326 18.44 7.46 -1.25
CA PRO A 326 17.28 7.68 -2.10
C PRO A 326 17.64 8.32 -3.45
N SER A 327 18.58 9.26 -3.48
CA SER A 327 18.96 9.96 -4.71
C SER A 327 19.96 9.20 -5.61
N TYR A 328 20.27 7.93 -5.33
CA TYR A 328 21.33 7.20 -6.05
C TYR A 328 21.07 7.04 -7.55
N PHE A 329 19.80 6.97 -7.99
CA PHE A 329 19.39 6.97 -9.40
C PHE A 329 18.64 8.26 -9.79
N GLY A 330 18.89 9.35 -9.07
CA GLY A 330 18.06 10.56 -9.11
C GLY A 330 16.95 10.51 -8.07
N PHE A 331 16.23 11.61 -7.89
CA PHE A 331 15.15 11.74 -6.89
C PHE A 331 13.77 11.91 -7.52
N GLY A 332 13.69 11.83 -8.85
CA GLY A 332 12.49 12.12 -9.65
C GLY A 332 12.40 13.58 -10.04
N ASN A 333 11.19 14.15 -10.05
CA ASN A 333 10.99 15.53 -10.52
C ASN A 333 11.63 16.52 -9.54
N SER A 334 12.44 17.44 -10.07
CA SER A 334 13.13 18.48 -9.32
C SER A 334 13.24 19.75 -10.14
N VAL A 335 13.24 20.90 -9.48
CA VAL A 335 13.41 22.19 -10.16
C VAL A 335 14.90 22.43 -10.41
N TYR A 336 15.30 22.43 -11.68
CA TYR A 336 16.63 22.80 -12.11
C TYR A 336 16.64 24.26 -12.57
N LYS A 337 17.65 25.00 -12.13
CA LYS A 337 17.90 26.38 -12.54
C LYS A 337 19.39 26.51 -12.86
N GLY A 338 19.73 26.55 -14.14
CA GLY A 338 21.12 26.64 -14.56
C GLY A 338 21.29 27.01 -16.02
N PRO A 339 22.50 26.86 -16.57
CA PRO A 339 22.80 27.28 -17.95
C PRO A 339 21.91 26.61 -19.00
N LEU A 340 21.51 25.35 -18.78
CA LEU A 340 20.65 24.60 -19.70
C LEU A 340 19.20 25.13 -19.77
N THR A 341 18.78 25.91 -18.77
CA THR A 341 17.44 26.51 -18.71
C THR A 341 17.49 28.02 -18.79
N GLU A 342 18.60 28.60 -19.24
CA GLU A 342 18.80 30.06 -19.27
C GLU A 342 18.57 30.72 -17.90
N ASN A 343 18.93 30.00 -16.83
CA ASN A 343 18.64 30.36 -15.44
C ASN A 343 17.14 30.55 -15.12
N GLN A 344 16.24 29.97 -15.91
CA GLN A 344 14.82 29.83 -15.57
C GLN A 344 14.59 28.57 -14.74
N PRO A 345 13.70 28.62 -13.73
CA PRO A 345 13.32 27.44 -12.98
C PRO A 345 12.48 26.51 -13.87
N THR A 346 13.01 25.33 -14.17
CA THR A 346 12.31 24.33 -14.99
C THR A 346 12.26 23.01 -14.23
N GLU A 347 11.09 22.38 -14.21
CA GLU A 347 10.93 21.04 -13.65
C GLU A 347 11.53 20.00 -14.59
N VAL A 348 12.46 19.20 -14.08
CA VAL A 348 13.14 18.14 -14.82
C VAL A 348 13.07 16.85 -14.01
N ASN A 349 12.87 15.72 -14.67
CA ASN A 349 13.00 14.43 -14.02
C ASN A 349 14.50 14.08 -13.94
N THR A 350 15.01 13.93 -12.71
CA THR A 350 16.43 13.65 -12.45
C THR A 350 16.78 12.18 -12.53
N TYR A 351 15.79 11.31 -12.80
CA TYR A 351 16.02 9.89 -12.93
C TYR A 351 16.89 9.59 -14.15
N PHE A 352 17.93 8.77 -13.95
CA PHE A 352 18.86 8.37 -15.01
C PHE A 352 19.02 6.85 -15.14
N GLY A 353 18.15 6.08 -14.49
CA GLY A 353 18.11 4.63 -14.66
C GLY A 353 17.40 4.20 -15.94
N GLN A 354 17.02 2.92 -16.00
CA GLN A 354 16.49 2.29 -17.22
C GLN A 354 14.97 2.45 -17.43
N MET A 355 14.22 2.82 -16.40
CA MET A 355 12.78 3.10 -16.53
C MET A 355 12.56 4.40 -17.31
N PRO A 356 11.41 4.60 -17.98
CA PRO A 356 11.15 5.83 -18.72
C PRO A 356 11.27 7.10 -17.87
N PHE A 357 10.77 7.02 -16.64
CA PHE A 357 10.92 8.01 -15.59
C PHE A 357 10.48 7.39 -14.26
N VAL A 358 10.87 8.03 -13.16
CA VAL A 358 10.43 7.68 -11.81
C VAL A 358 10.14 8.97 -11.06
N ASP A 359 9.03 9.04 -10.34
CA ASP A 359 8.71 10.22 -9.52
C ASP A 359 9.39 10.20 -8.16
N VAL A 360 9.76 9.02 -7.66
CA VAL A 360 10.42 8.87 -6.37
C VAL A 360 11.20 7.56 -6.23
N ALA A 361 12.29 7.64 -5.48
CA ALA A 361 13.05 6.48 -5.02
C ALA A 361 12.24 5.55 -4.11
N MET A 362 12.53 4.24 -4.17
CA MET A 362 11.91 3.22 -3.30
C MET A 362 12.55 3.21 -1.90
N TYR A 363 12.62 4.38 -1.25
CA TYR A 363 13.26 4.57 0.04
C TYR A 363 12.26 4.50 1.19
N MET A 364 12.58 3.70 2.21
CA MET A 364 11.75 3.44 3.39
C MET A 364 12.39 3.88 4.72
N GLY A 365 13.56 4.52 4.64
CA GLY A 365 14.37 4.89 5.80
C GLY A 365 15.52 3.91 6.04
N VAL A 366 16.75 4.42 5.97
CA VAL A 366 17.97 3.61 6.14
C VAL A 366 18.01 2.88 7.49
N LEU A 367 17.53 3.53 8.56
CA LEU A 367 17.43 2.92 9.89
C LEU A 367 16.46 1.73 9.89
N VAL A 368 15.28 1.89 9.27
CA VAL A 368 14.25 0.84 9.18
C VAL A 368 14.79 -0.35 8.38
N PHE A 369 15.45 -0.06 7.26
CA PHE A 369 16.09 -1.08 6.42
C PHE A 369 17.14 -1.90 7.19
N PHE A 370 18.07 -1.25 7.91
CA PHE A 370 19.08 -1.96 8.69
C PHE A 370 18.49 -2.71 9.90
N LEU A 371 17.43 -2.20 10.53
CA LEU A 371 16.70 -2.92 11.57
C LEU A 371 16.03 -4.18 11.02
N ALA A 372 15.45 -4.11 9.82
CA ALA A 372 14.89 -5.28 9.14
C ALA A 372 15.99 -6.32 8.86
N LEU A 373 17.13 -5.92 8.29
CA LEU A 373 18.27 -6.82 8.09
C LEU A 373 18.77 -7.43 9.40
N PHE A 374 18.90 -6.64 10.46
CA PHE A 374 19.28 -7.13 11.77
C PHE A 374 18.31 -8.19 12.30
N ALA A 375 17.01 -8.01 12.11
CA ALA A 375 16.00 -9.00 12.46
C ALA A 375 16.15 -10.28 11.63
N VAL A 376 16.46 -10.20 10.32
CA VAL A 376 16.74 -11.40 9.50
C VAL A 376 17.87 -12.22 10.11
N PHE A 377 18.99 -11.59 10.48
CA PHE A 377 20.16 -12.31 11.00
C PHE A 377 19.95 -12.85 12.43
N THR A 378 19.26 -12.10 13.28
CA THR A 378 19.12 -12.46 14.70
C THR A 378 17.89 -13.30 15.02
N ARG A 379 16.80 -13.12 14.27
CA ARG A 379 15.48 -13.68 14.54
C ARG A 379 14.94 -14.58 13.41
N TRP A 380 15.80 -15.10 12.54
CA TRP A 380 15.40 -15.99 11.43
C TRP A 380 14.50 -17.17 11.83
N LYS A 381 14.60 -17.67 13.07
CA LYS A 381 13.77 -18.79 13.53
C LYS A 381 12.29 -18.41 13.72
N GLU A 382 12.00 -17.12 13.89
CA GLU A 382 10.65 -16.62 14.10
C GLU A 382 9.83 -16.68 12.79
N PRO A 383 8.63 -17.28 12.77
CA PRO A 383 7.85 -17.48 11.55
C PRO A 383 7.48 -16.17 10.86
N LEU A 384 7.20 -15.13 11.65
CA LEU A 384 6.91 -13.79 11.15
C LEU A 384 8.10 -13.21 10.38
N VAL A 385 9.30 -13.33 10.91
CA VAL A 385 10.53 -12.83 10.27
C VAL A 385 10.79 -13.59 8.96
N LYS A 386 10.60 -14.92 8.95
CA LYS A 386 10.69 -15.71 7.71
C LYS A 386 9.66 -15.26 6.68
N PHE A 387 8.42 -15.06 7.10
CA PHE A 387 7.34 -14.60 6.23
C PHE A 387 7.68 -13.25 5.59
N LEU A 388 8.01 -12.23 6.40
CA LEU A 388 8.32 -10.88 5.90
C LEU A 388 9.56 -10.89 4.99
N THR A 389 10.59 -11.67 5.35
CA THR A 389 11.82 -11.76 4.55
C THR A 389 11.55 -12.42 3.20
N LEU A 390 10.86 -13.56 3.20
CA LEU A 390 10.55 -14.27 1.96
C LEU A 390 9.58 -13.50 1.07
N LEU A 391 8.60 -12.78 1.66
CA LEU A 391 7.73 -11.87 0.94
C LEU A 391 8.52 -10.73 0.31
N SER A 392 9.43 -10.11 1.06
CA SER A 392 10.27 -9.01 0.57
C SER A 392 11.21 -9.45 -0.56
N LEU A 393 11.84 -10.62 -0.41
CA LEU A 393 12.67 -11.21 -1.45
C LEU A 393 11.85 -11.54 -2.70
N PHE A 394 10.68 -12.16 -2.53
CA PHE A 394 9.78 -12.44 -3.64
C PHE A 394 9.37 -11.17 -4.38
N ALA A 395 8.91 -10.15 -3.65
CA ALA A 395 8.56 -8.86 -4.23
C ALA A 395 9.75 -8.22 -4.95
N LEU A 396 10.94 -8.25 -4.36
CA LEU A 396 12.15 -7.73 -4.99
C LEU A 396 12.48 -8.46 -6.31
N PHE A 397 12.46 -9.79 -6.33
CA PHE A 397 12.73 -10.54 -7.55
C PHE A 397 11.67 -10.33 -8.65
N VAL A 398 10.39 -10.21 -8.27
CA VAL A 398 9.33 -9.85 -9.23
C VAL A 398 9.50 -8.43 -9.75
N SER A 399 9.91 -7.50 -8.89
CA SER A 399 10.12 -6.10 -9.26
C SER A 399 11.16 -5.93 -10.35
N PHE A 400 12.11 -6.88 -10.44
CA PHE A 400 13.18 -6.81 -11.41
C PHE A 400 12.73 -6.98 -12.86
N GLY A 401 11.52 -7.52 -13.09
CA GLY A 401 10.94 -7.68 -14.41
C GLY A 401 11.96 -8.18 -15.44
N ARG A 402 12.12 -7.45 -16.55
CA ARG A 402 13.04 -7.83 -17.63
C ARG A 402 14.53 -7.82 -17.25
N ASN A 403 14.93 -7.18 -16.16
CA ASN A 403 16.34 -7.05 -15.76
C ASN A 403 16.85 -8.28 -15.02
N PHE A 404 15.94 -9.04 -14.41
CA PHE A 404 16.20 -10.35 -13.84
C PHE A 404 14.91 -11.18 -13.88
N SER A 405 14.65 -11.78 -15.05
CA SER A 405 13.31 -12.21 -15.43
C SER A 405 12.86 -13.56 -14.86
N ILE A 406 13.73 -14.32 -14.20
CA ILE A 406 13.45 -15.70 -13.77
C ILE A 406 12.11 -15.83 -13.02
N VAL A 407 11.89 -15.00 -12.00
CA VAL A 407 10.64 -15.05 -11.22
C VAL A 407 9.50 -14.37 -11.99
N PHE A 408 9.78 -13.24 -12.64
CA PHE A 408 8.78 -12.48 -13.37
C PHE A 408 8.16 -13.28 -14.52
N ASP A 409 8.97 -13.97 -15.32
CA ASP A 409 8.54 -14.76 -16.48
C ASP A 409 7.65 -15.93 -16.08
N ILE A 410 7.93 -16.58 -14.94
CA ILE A 410 7.06 -17.64 -14.42
C ILE A 410 5.67 -17.07 -14.13
N LEU A 411 5.60 -15.91 -13.48
CA LEU A 411 4.32 -15.27 -13.18
C LEU A 411 3.63 -14.77 -14.45
N PHE A 412 4.38 -14.11 -15.34
CA PHE A 412 3.87 -13.53 -16.57
C PHE A 412 3.26 -14.59 -17.51
N ASN A 413 3.90 -15.75 -17.63
CA ASN A 413 3.46 -16.78 -18.57
C ASN A 413 2.41 -17.73 -17.97
N TYR A 414 2.40 -17.95 -16.65
CA TYR A 414 1.57 -19.00 -16.02
C TYR A 414 0.56 -18.50 -14.99
N LEU A 415 0.79 -17.33 -14.37
CA LEU A 415 -0.11 -16.85 -13.33
C LEU A 415 -1.29 -16.07 -13.95
N PRO A 416 -2.55 -16.48 -13.72
CA PRO A 416 -3.70 -15.86 -14.35
C PRO A 416 -3.77 -14.34 -14.15
N TYR A 417 -4.03 -13.62 -15.24
CA TYR A 417 -4.17 -12.15 -15.31
C TYR A 417 -2.91 -11.34 -14.96
N PHE A 418 -1.80 -11.98 -14.59
CA PHE A 418 -0.56 -11.27 -14.26
C PHE A 418 0.03 -10.57 -15.49
N ASP A 419 -0.16 -11.17 -16.66
CA ASP A 419 0.21 -10.64 -17.98
C ASP A 419 -0.52 -9.34 -18.36
N LYS A 420 -1.43 -8.82 -17.53
CA LYS A 420 -2.14 -7.55 -17.75
C LYS A 420 -1.51 -6.36 -17.01
N PHE A 421 -0.47 -6.59 -16.20
CA PHE A 421 0.16 -5.56 -15.37
C PHE A 421 1.40 -4.94 -16.01
N ARG A 422 1.51 -3.60 -15.96
CA ARG A 422 2.49 -2.83 -16.75
C ARG A 422 3.74 -2.39 -15.97
N VAL A 423 3.70 -2.49 -14.65
CA VAL A 423 4.69 -1.86 -13.76
C VAL A 423 5.21 -2.88 -12.76
N PRO A 424 6.21 -3.72 -13.11
CA PRO A 424 6.75 -4.73 -12.21
C PRO A 424 7.22 -4.14 -10.87
N SER A 425 7.90 -2.98 -10.90
CA SER A 425 8.39 -2.28 -9.70
C SER A 425 7.31 -1.91 -8.68
N MET A 426 6.04 -1.87 -9.08
CA MET A 426 4.94 -1.55 -8.17
C MET A 426 4.78 -2.57 -7.04
N ILE A 427 5.24 -3.82 -7.20
CA ILE A 427 5.19 -4.82 -6.12
C ILE A 427 6.05 -4.45 -4.91
N LEU A 428 7.01 -3.52 -5.07
CA LEU A 428 7.88 -3.04 -3.99
C LEU A 428 7.12 -2.30 -2.88
N VAL A 429 5.84 -1.93 -3.09
CA VAL A 429 4.98 -1.49 -1.97
C VAL A 429 4.92 -2.52 -0.84
N LEU A 430 5.05 -3.82 -1.16
CA LEU A 430 5.09 -4.90 -0.16
C LEU A 430 6.41 -4.96 0.62
N VAL A 431 7.49 -4.38 0.08
CA VAL A 431 8.78 -4.25 0.77
C VAL A 431 8.77 -3.05 1.70
N GLN A 432 8.06 -1.98 1.31
CA GLN A 432 7.95 -0.76 2.10
C GLN A 432 6.98 -0.87 3.28
N LEU A 433 5.90 -1.63 3.12
CA LEU A 433 4.94 -1.97 4.18
C LEU A 433 5.55 -2.98 5.16
#